data_AF-T0PCW1-F1
#
_entry.id   AF-T0PCW1-F1
#
_cell.length_a   1.000
_cell.length_b   1.000
_cell.length_c   1.000
_cell.angle_alpha   90.00
_cell.angle_beta   90.00
_cell.angle_gamma   90.00
#
_symmetry.space_group_name_H-M   'P 1'
#
loop_
_entity.id
_entity.type
_entity.pdbx_description
1 polymer ?
#
loop_
_entity_poly.entity_id
_entity_poly.type
_entity_poly.pdbx_seq_one_letter_code
_entity_poly.pdbx_strand_id
1 'polypeptide(L)'
;MGQAHPFYQPFIRFTMYPSPLHHLPALLRITLPWLAAALALPLHATTPTNLTIGTGALNGVYYPTGGAICRLLNEESASKGLHCSVQSTSGSLANLKELGQGKIQLALVQSDVVHHAAKGTGPFVGQPPNDRLRSLFRLHQESLTLLASATSSITTLADIEGKRVDLGNPGSGERVTSQALLDAMGWQASSFAPVIPAAVNSRLEGLCDGTLDAAFVVAGHPNQGIGDLTGRCKARIIPIEGEQIDRLLKHHTYYQHSRIGANLYPGQPTSVSTFAVTAELIALDSLPEAEVRTVRDVLTARLKQFTRLHPALTPLTQDSMLAAADVPRHPGMEDAALPLPSLTPESLTASATEVSAATPAMEAASAAHASSEVTAPPVGTSAPVATQPVVVPPTSAAMATQPGVAAPPSAATATQATVTMPASAAVSPAAVATGATSDTKGGSPSAAGSTNDASQPLPAAPSASIPTQ
;
A
#
# COMPACT_ATOMS: atom_id res chain seq x y z
N MET A 1 -33.00 36.16 81.09
CA MET A 1 -32.71 35.93 82.52
C MET A 1 -31.69 34.80 82.62
N GLY A 2 -30.55 35.10 83.26
CA GLY A 2 -29.59 34.13 83.83
C GLY A 2 -28.60 33.49 82.84
N GLN A 3 -27.31 33.36 83.11
CA GLN A 3 -26.38 34.01 84.03
C GLN A 3 -24.96 33.60 83.55
N ALA A 4 -23.95 34.43 83.85
CA ALA A 4 -22.52 34.19 83.59
C ALA A 4 -21.90 33.24 84.64
N HIS A 5 -20.89 32.41 84.34
CA HIS A 5 -19.43 32.64 84.43
C HIS A 5 -18.73 31.24 84.51
N PRO A 6 -17.41 31.10 84.72
CA PRO A 6 -16.26 31.52 83.90
C PRO A 6 -15.30 30.33 83.64
N PHE A 7 -14.55 30.31 82.54
CA PHE A 7 -13.26 29.58 82.53
C PHE A 7 -12.18 30.40 81.85
N TYR A 8 -11.26 30.80 82.71
CA TYR A 8 -9.96 31.42 82.47
C TYR A 8 -9.07 30.44 81.69
N GLN A 9 -8.45 30.89 80.60
CA GLN A 9 -7.22 30.29 80.06
C GLN A 9 -6.24 31.44 79.72
N PRO A 10 -4.95 31.30 80.04
CA PRO A 10 -4.01 32.39 80.08
C PRO A 10 -3.59 32.83 78.68
N PHE A 11 -3.47 34.14 78.50
CA PHE A 11 -2.80 34.76 77.35
C PHE A 11 -1.33 34.31 77.31
N ILE A 12 -0.99 33.38 76.41
CA ILE A 12 0.39 33.21 75.96
C ILE A 12 0.69 34.38 75.01
N ARG A 13 1.35 35.42 75.53
CA ARG A 13 1.99 36.44 74.70
C ARG A 13 3.14 35.77 73.92
N PHE A 14 2.90 35.41 72.66
CA PHE A 14 3.99 35.21 71.72
C PHE A 14 4.59 36.58 71.39
N THR A 15 5.66 36.95 72.10
CA THR A 15 6.58 37.98 71.63
C THR A 15 7.26 37.47 70.36
N MET A 16 6.74 37.85 69.20
CA MET A 16 7.48 37.76 67.94
C MET A 16 8.73 38.63 68.06
N TYR A 17 9.89 37.99 68.20
CA TYR A 17 11.16 38.63 67.87
C TYR A 17 11.16 38.91 66.36
N PRO A 18 11.47 40.13 65.90
CA PRO A 18 11.73 40.35 64.49
C PRO A 18 13.00 39.58 64.14
N SER A 19 12.86 38.47 63.42
CA SER A 19 14.00 37.81 62.82
C SER A 19 14.69 38.80 61.87
N PRO A 20 16.02 38.95 61.92
CA PRO A 20 16.71 39.72 60.90
C PRO A 20 16.47 39.00 59.58
N LEU A 21 15.73 39.65 58.68
CA LEU A 21 15.71 39.32 57.26
C LEU A 21 17.16 39.36 56.79
N HIS A 22 17.81 38.20 56.85
CA HIS A 22 19.14 38.02 56.31
C HIS A 22 19.06 38.48 54.86
N HIS A 23 19.93 39.42 54.50
CA HIS A 23 20.12 39.85 53.13
C HIS A 23 20.33 38.61 52.27
N LEU A 24 19.27 38.18 51.56
CA LEU A 24 19.43 37.24 50.46
C LEU A 24 20.56 37.84 49.60
N PRO A 25 21.68 37.12 49.36
CA PRO A 25 22.81 37.69 48.66
C PRO A 25 22.30 38.25 47.34
N ALA A 26 22.62 39.50 47.01
CA ALA A 26 22.14 40.18 45.81
C ALA A 26 22.31 39.34 44.53
N LEU A 27 23.30 38.43 44.54
CA LEU A 27 23.50 37.37 43.56
C LEU A 27 22.27 36.50 43.28
N LEU A 28 21.49 36.09 44.30
CA LEU A 28 20.29 35.25 44.11
C LEU A 28 19.17 35.99 43.38
N ARG A 29 19.07 37.32 43.55
CA ARG A 29 18.08 38.16 42.85
C ARG A 29 18.46 38.42 41.40
N ILE A 30 19.76 38.42 41.10
CA ILE A 30 20.27 38.59 39.74
C ILE A 30 20.18 37.26 38.98
N THR A 31 20.42 36.10 39.60
CA THR A 31 20.41 34.80 38.90
C THR A 31 19.01 34.21 38.68
N LEU A 32 18.03 34.55 39.52
CA LEU A 32 16.65 34.03 39.41
C LEU A 32 15.94 34.36 38.07
N PRO A 33 16.01 35.57 37.50
CA PRO A 33 15.41 35.84 36.19
C PRO A 33 16.12 35.12 35.04
N TRP A 34 17.43 34.87 35.14
CA TRP A 34 18.17 34.07 34.14
C TRP A 34 17.83 32.59 34.23
N LEU A 35 17.61 32.05 35.43
CA LEU A 35 17.15 30.68 35.62
C LEU A 35 15.71 30.51 35.11
N ALA A 36 14.84 31.48 35.35
CA ALA A 36 13.47 31.48 34.82
C ALA A 36 13.45 31.61 33.28
N ALA A 37 14.34 32.41 32.69
CA ALA A 37 14.50 32.50 31.23
C ALA A 37 15.07 31.22 30.61
N ALA A 38 15.98 30.53 31.29
CA ALA A 38 16.50 29.22 30.85
C ALA A 38 15.45 28.10 30.94
N LEU A 39 14.52 28.17 31.90
CA LEU A 39 13.36 27.27 32.02
C LEU A 39 12.21 27.62 31.08
N ALA A 40 12.22 28.82 30.47
CA ALA A 40 11.22 29.26 29.48
C ALA A 40 11.62 28.92 28.03
N LEU A 41 12.72 28.19 27.81
CA LEU A 41 12.99 27.59 26.51
C LEU A 41 11.83 26.65 26.18
N PRO A 42 11.10 26.86 25.07
CA PRO A 42 10.03 25.97 24.68
C PRO A 42 10.66 24.59 24.45
N LEU A 43 10.39 23.67 25.37
CA LEU A 43 10.44 22.24 25.08
C LEU A 43 9.45 22.05 23.93
N HIS A 44 9.98 22.11 22.71
CA HIS A 44 9.24 21.69 21.53
C HIS A 44 9.02 20.20 21.73
N ALA A 45 7.88 19.86 22.33
CA ALA A 45 7.33 18.52 22.20
C ALA A 45 7.08 18.34 20.70
N THR A 46 8.02 17.67 20.02
CA THR A 46 7.84 17.24 18.64
C THR A 46 6.62 16.35 18.64
N THR A 47 5.50 16.90 18.17
CA THR A 47 4.29 16.12 17.96
C THR A 47 4.66 15.08 16.91
N PRO A 48 4.52 13.77 17.18
CA PRO A 48 4.95 12.76 16.25
C PRO A 48 4.16 12.92 14.94
N THR A 49 4.88 12.92 13.82
CA THR A 49 4.28 12.90 12.48
C THR A 49 3.47 11.63 12.35
N ASN A 50 2.20 11.73 11.94
CA ASN A 50 1.36 10.58 11.65
C ASN A 50 1.37 10.28 10.15
N LEU A 51 1.82 9.09 9.78
CA LEU A 51 1.68 8.54 8.44
C LEU A 51 0.60 7.47 8.42
N THR A 52 -0.44 7.68 7.62
CA THR A 52 -1.44 6.65 7.33
C THR A 52 -1.21 6.08 5.95
N ILE A 53 -1.16 4.74 5.86
CA ILE A 53 -1.05 3.99 4.61
C ILE A 53 -2.44 3.51 4.19
N GLY A 54 -2.94 3.95 3.04
CA GLY A 54 -4.11 3.36 2.38
C GLY A 54 -3.76 1.99 1.82
N THR A 55 -4.52 0.97 2.19
CA THR A 55 -4.24 -0.43 1.87
C THR A 55 -5.35 -1.06 1.02
N GLY A 56 -6.07 -2.05 1.53
CA GLY A 56 -7.13 -2.75 0.80
C GLY A 56 -7.97 -3.58 1.76
N ALA A 57 -8.63 -4.61 1.23
CA ALA A 57 -9.40 -5.56 2.04
C ALA A 57 -8.53 -6.27 3.09
N LEU A 58 -9.11 -6.56 4.25
CA LEU A 58 -8.41 -7.16 5.39
C LEU A 58 -7.82 -8.55 5.09
N ASN A 59 -8.46 -9.32 4.20
CA ASN A 59 -8.02 -10.64 3.75
C ASN A 59 -7.15 -10.60 2.48
N GLY A 60 -6.80 -9.40 2.00
CA GLY A 60 -5.87 -9.19 0.90
C GLY A 60 -4.41 -9.10 1.36
N VAL A 61 -3.50 -8.77 0.43
CA VAL A 61 -2.06 -8.66 0.73
C VAL A 61 -1.65 -7.23 1.11
N TYR A 62 -2.40 -6.21 0.67
CA TYR A 62 -2.09 -4.81 0.99
C TYR A 62 -2.18 -4.51 2.49
N TYR A 63 -3.22 -5.00 3.16
CA TYR A 63 -3.39 -4.76 4.60
C TYR A 63 -2.21 -5.28 5.44
N PRO A 64 -1.79 -6.56 5.33
CA PRO A 64 -0.59 -7.03 6.04
C PRO A 64 0.71 -6.39 5.53
N THR A 65 0.81 -6.01 4.26
CA THR A 65 1.99 -5.29 3.73
C THR A 65 2.14 -3.91 4.35
N GLY A 66 1.07 -3.12 4.40
CA GLY A 66 1.06 -1.83 5.10
C GLY A 66 1.34 -2.01 6.60
N GLY A 67 0.75 -3.04 7.22
CA GLY A 67 1.01 -3.38 8.62
C GLY A 67 2.47 -3.73 8.89
N ALA A 68 3.12 -4.43 7.97
CA ALA A 68 4.54 -4.74 8.04
C ALA A 68 5.41 -3.47 7.94
N ILE A 69 5.08 -2.55 7.04
CA ILE A 69 5.76 -1.24 6.93
C ILE A 69 5.58 -0.45 8.24
N CYS A 70 4.34 -0.28 8.70
CA CYS A 70 4.07 0.47 9.91
C CYS A 70 4.68 -0.16 11.16
N ARG A 71 4.74 -1.49 11.25
CA ARG A 71 5.44 -2.17 12.35
C ARG A 71 6.91 -1.75 12.42
N LEU A 72 7.62 -1.78 11.29
CA LEU A 72 9.04 -1.42 11.26
C LEU A 72 9.26 0.07 11.57
N LEU A 73 8.39 0.94 11.08
CA LEU A 73 8.44 2.38 11.37
C LEU A 73 8.14 2.66 12.85
N ASN A 74 7.16 1.97 13.43
CA ASN A 74 6.74 2.19 14.80
C ASN A 74 7.77 1.71 15.83
N GLU A 75 8.59 0.73 15.47
CA GLU A 75 9.74 0.31 16.29
C GLU A 75 10.80 1.43 16.39
N GLU A 76 10.80 2.42 15.50
CA GLU A 76 11.67 3.61 15.51
C GLU A 76 10.93 4.89 15.94
N SER A 77 9.66 4.81 16.37
CA SER A 77 8.83 5.99 16.66
C SER A 77 9.47 6.95 17.67
N ALA A 78 10.11 6.41 18.71
CA ALA A 78 10.73 7.23 19.76
C ALA A 78 11.98 7.98 19.29
N SER A 79 12.73 7.41 18.33
CA SER A 79 13.97 8.00 17.80
C SER A 79 13.72 8.94 16.62
N LYS A 80 12.66 8.68 15.84
CA LYS A 80 12.34 9.42 14.60
C LYS A 80 11.15 10.37 14.71
N GLY A 81 10.38 10.33 15.80
CA GLY A 81 9.21 11.19 15.98
C GLY A 81 8.11 10.93 14.94
N LEU A 82 7.93 9.66 14.54
CA LEU A 82 7.01 9.24 13.49
C LEU A 82 6.13 8.09 13.99
N HIS A 83 4.83 8.17 13.75
CA HIS A 83 3.86 7.11 14.01
C HIS A 83 3.17 6.70 12.71
N CYS A 84 3.04 5.38 12.49
CA CYS A 84 2.45 4.82 11.29
C CYS A 84 1.21 4.00 11.62
N SER A 85 0.14 4.21 10.85
CA SER A 85 -1.10 3.43 10.89
C SER A 85 -1.52 2.99 9.49
N VAL A 86 -2.39 1.98 9.42
CA VAL A 86 -2.97 1.51 8.16
C VAL A 86 -4.46 1.78 8.11
N GLN A 87 -4.97 2.07 6.92
CA GLN A 87 -6.38 2.21 6.63
C GLN A 87 -6.80 1.14 5.63
N SER A 88 -7.82 0.34 5.98
CA SER A 88 -8.46 -0.58 5.03
C SER A 88 -9.35 0.21 4.08
N THR A 89 -9.27 -0.09 2.79
CA THR A 89 -9.98 0.63 1.72
C THR A 89 -10.51 -0.36 0.68
N SER A 90 -11.20 0.15 -0.35
CA SER A 90 -11.61 -0.63 -1.51
C SER A 90 -10.48 -0.90 -2.52
N GLY A 91 -9.26 -0.40 -2.29
CA GLY A 91 -8.07 -0.63 -3.11
C GLY A 91 -7.55 0.60 -3.86
N SER A 92 -6.83 0.38 -4.95
CA SER A 92 -5.96 1.35 -5.63
C SER A 92 -6.59 2.71 -5.97
N LEU A 93 -7.78 2.78 -6.60
CA LEU A 93 -8.37 4.11 -6.95
C LEU A 93 -8.89 4.82 -5.70
N ALA A 94 -9.43 4.08 -4.73
CA ALA A 94 -9.82 4.65 -3.44
C ALA A 94 -8.60 5.23 -2.71
N ASN A 95 -7.48 4.51 -2.70
CA ASN A 95 -6.22 4.98 -2.11
C ASN A 95 -5.72 6.26 -2.80
N LEU A 96 -5.67 6.30 -4.13
CA LEU A 96 -5.27 7.53 -4.84
C LEU A 96 -6.22 8.71 -4.56
N LYS A 97 -7.52 8.44 -4.46
CA LYS A 97 -8.52 9.47 -4.13
C LYS A 97 -8.35 10.01 -2.71
N GLU A 98 -8.00 9.17 -1.74
CA GLU A 98 -7.75 9.58 -0.35
C GLU A 98 -6.40 10.27 -0.20
N LEU A 99 -5.39 9.80 -0.93
CA LEU A 99 -4.06 10.41 -1.01
C LEU A 99 -4.17 11.84 -1.57
N GLY A 100 -4.91 12.03 -2.67
CA GLY A 100 -5.17 13.36 -3.25
C GLY A 100 -5.98 14.29 -2.34
N GLN A 101 -6.75 13.74 -1.39
CA GLN A 101 -7.48 14.51 -0.36
C GLN A 101 -6.64 14.81 0.88
N GLY A 102 -5.41 14.29 0.98
CA GLY A 102 -4.58 14.40 2.18
C GLY A 102 -5.11 13.61 3.38
N LYS A 103 -6.05 12.67 3.17
CA LYS A 103 -6.59 11.81 4.24
C LYS A 103 -5.60 10.72 4.67
N ILE A 104 -4.75 10.32 3.74
CA ILE A 104 -3.64 9.38 3.94
C ILE A 104 -2.39 10.01 3.32
N GLN A 105 -1.21 9.62 3.81
CA GLN A 105 0.08 10.16 3.37
C GLN A 105 0.78 9.21 2.40
N LEU A 106 0.48 7.92 2.50
CA LEU A 106 1.04 6.85 1.69
C LEU A 106 -0.10 5.96 1.17
N ALA A 107 0.10 5.37 0.00
CA ALA A 107 -0.88 4.49 -0.63
C ALA A 107 -0.20 3.27 -1.24
N LEU A 108 -0.77 2.08 -1.02
CA LEU A 108 -0.47 0.91 -1.85
C LEU A 108 -1.34 0.95 -3.11
N VAL A 109 -0.72 0.91 -4.28
CA VAL A 109 -1.38 1.09 -5.57
C VAL A 109 -0.76 0.18 -6.61
N GLN A 110 -1.59 -0.44 -7.45
CA GLN A 110 -1.13 -1.24 -8.58
C GLN A 110 -0.48 -0.37 -9.67
N SER A 111 0.57 -0.87 -10.32
CA SER A 111 1.34 -0.16 -11.35
C SER A 111 0.50 0.32 -12.54
N ASP A 112 -0.52 -0.44 -12.96
CA ASP A 112 -1.45 -0.03 -14.02
C ASP A 112 -2.32 1.16 -13.61
N VAL A 113 -2.80 1.18 -12.36
CA VAL A 113 -3.56 2.30 -11.81
C VAL A 113 -2.68 3.55 -11.66
N VAL A 114 -1.43 3.40 -11.22
CA VAL A 114 -0.45 4.49 -11.16
C VAL A 114 -0.24 5.09 -12.55
N HIS A 115 -0.04 4.26 -13.57
CA HIS A 115 0.12 4.70 -14.96
C HIS A 115 -1.09 5.50 -15.44
N HIS A 116 -2.30 4.94 -15.26
CA HIS A 116 -3.52 5.57 -15.73
C HIS A 116 -3.78 6.91 -15.04
N ALA A 117 -3.51 7.01 -13.73
CA ALA A 117 -3.63 8.26 -12.98
C ALA A 117 -2.60 9.30 -13.45
N ALA A 118 -1.34 8.89 -13.63
CA ALA A 118 -0.27 9.77 -14.06
C ALA A 118 -0.47 10.35 -15.47
N LYS A 119 -1.21 9.64 -16.33
CA LYS A 119 -1.44 10.05 -17.73
C LYS A 119 -2.86 10.53 -18.02
N GLY A 120 -3.79 10.46 -17.07
CA GLY A 120 -5.20 10.80 -17.30
C GLY A 120 -5.90 9.85 -18.30
N THR A 121 -5.58 8.56 -18.25
CA THR A 121 -6.12 7.52 -19.15
C THR A 121 -6.95 6.49 -18.41
N GLY A 122 -7.60 5.57 -19.13
CA GLY A 122 -8.43 4.52 -18.53
C GLY A 122 -9.53 5.09 -17.63
N PRO A 123 -9.61 4.71 -16.34
CA PRO A 123 -10.62 5.24 -15.42
C PRO A 123 -10.44 6.73 -15.07
N PHE A 124 -9.33 7.36 -15.48
CA PHE A 124 -9.05 8.78 -15.25
C PHE A 124 -9.33 9.65 -16.49
N VAL A 125 -9.92 9.12 -17.56
CA VAL A 125 -10.33 9.92 -18.72
C VAL A 125 -11.24 11.08 -18.28
N GLY A 126 -10.94 12.28 -18.79
CA GLY A 126 -11.63 13.52 -18.42
C GLY A 126 -11.09 14.19 -17.14
N GLN A 127 -10.11 13.57 -16.47
CA GLN A 127 -9.35 14.20 -15.39
C GLN A 127 -7.97 14.63 -15.91
N PRO A 128 -7.39 15.73 -15.39
CA PRO A 128 -6.03 16.09 -15.73
C PRO A 128 -5.04 14.99 -15.27
N PRO A 129 -3.96 14.74 -16.04
CA PRO A 129 -2.87 13.86 -15.60
C PRO A 129 -2.37 14.25 -14.21
N ASN A 130 -2.15 13.26 -13.33
CA ASN A 130 -1.65 13.51 -11.98
C ASN A 130 -0.12 13.46 -11.93
N ASP A 131 0.51 14.61 -12.15
CA ASP A 131 1.95 14.83 -12.12
C ASP A 131 2.56 14.90 -10.70
N ARG A 132 1.71 14.82 -9.66
CA ARG A 132 2.13 14.90 -8.25
C ARG A 132 2.46 13.56 -7.63
N LEU A 133 2.11 12.45 -8.29
CA LEU A 133 2.40 11.10 -7.80
C LEU A 133 3.90 10.84 -7.77
N ARG A 134 4.38 10.24 -6.67
CA ARG A 134 5.78 9.86 -6.51
C ARG A 134 5.90 8.42 -6.04
N SER A 135 6.77 7.65 -6.69
CA SER A 135 7.08 6.27 -6.30
C SER A 135 8.11 6.27 -5.17
N LEU A 136 7.84 5.47 -4.13
CA LEU A 136 8.81 5.17 -3.06
C LEU A 136 9.42 3.80 -3.31
N PHE A 137 8.60 2.76 -3.31
CA PHE A 137 9.05 1.38 -3.50
C PHE A 137 8.10 0.58 -4.37
N ARG A 138 8.67 -0.24 -5.25
CA ARG A 138 7.96 -1.37 -5.85
C ARG A 138 8.01 -2.55 -4.88
N LEU A 139 6.91 -3.27 -4.74
CA LEU A 139 6.78 -4.34 -3.76
C LEU A 139 6.60 -5.68 -4.47
N HIS A 140 5.58 -6.44 -4.12
CA HIS A 140 5.33 -7.75 -4.70
C HIS A 140 4.58 -7.65 -6.04
N GLN A 141 4.71 -8.70 -6.86
CA GLN A 141 3.87 -8.87 -8.04
C GLN A 141 2.43 -9.21 -7.61
N GLU A 142 1.45 -8.71 -8.36
CA GLU A 142 0.04 -9.02 -8.16
C GLU A 142 -0.52 -9.65 -9.43
N SER A 143 -0.70 -10.97 -9.37
CA SER A 143 -1.17 -11.76 -10.50
C SER A 143 -2.68 -11.65 -10.66
N LEU A 144 -3.15 -11.49 -11.89
CA LEU A 144 -4.57 -11.66 -12.19
C LEU A 144 -4.93 -13.14 -12.05
N THR A 145 -5.84 -13.43 -11.13
CA THR A 145 -6.31 -14.77 -10.82
C THR A 145 -7.77 -14.90 -11.24
N LEU A 146 -8.05 -15.82 -12.16
CA LEU A 146 -9.41 -16.21 -12.51
C LEU A 146 -9.82 -17.39 -11.63
N LEU A 147 -10.80 -17.18 -10.77
CA LEU A 147 -11.43 -18.22 -9.96
C LEU A 147 -12.74 -18.66 -10.64
N ALA A 148 -12.88 -19.95 -10.88
CA ALA A 148 -14.12 -20.57 -11.34
C ALA A 148 -14.82 -21.31 -10.20
N SER A 149 -16.14 -21.16 -10.08
CA SER A 149 -16.94 -21.92 -9.11
C SER A 149 -16.79 -23.43 -9.37
N ALA A 150 -16.81 -24.22 -8.29
CA ALA A 150 -16.78 -25.68 -8.36
C ALA A 150 -17.92 -26.28 -9.20
N THR A 151 -19.06 -25.58 -9.26
CA THR A 151 -20.26 -26.01 -10.00
C THR A 151 -20.29 -25.52 -11.45
N SER A 152 -19.37 -24.64 -11.84
CA SER A 152 -19.27 -24.13 -13.20
C SER A 152 -18.53 -25.12 -14.12
N SER A 153 -18.86 -25.09 -15.40
CA SER A 153 -18.15 -25.85 -16.45
C SER A 153 -16.89 -25.13 -16.97
N ILE A 154 -16.42 -24.08 -16.29
CA ILE A 154 -15.31 -23.24 -16.75
C ILE A 154 -14.00 -23.98 -16.56
N THR A 155 -13.21 -24.13 -17.62
CA THR A 155 -11.89 -24.78 -17.60
C THR A 155 -10.82 -23.95 -18.31
N THR A 156 -11.23 -23.04 -19.18
CA THR A 156 -10.38 -22.11 -19.92
C THR A 156 -10.89 -20.69 -19.73
N LEU A 157 -10.05 -19.70 -20.09
CA LEU A 157 -10.46 -18.30 -20.11
C LEU A 157 -11.67 -18.07 -21.02
N ALA A 158 -11.78 -18.73 -22.18
CA ALA A 158 -12.89 -18.52 -23.12
C ALA A 158 -14.25 -18.96 -22.55
N ASP A 159 -14.27 -19.93 -21.63
CA ASP A 159 -15.50 -20.50 -21.08
C ASP A 159 -16.30 -19.52 -20.19
N ILE A 160 -15.73 -18.35 -19.85
CA ILE A 160 -16.37 -17.35 -19.00
C ILE A 160 -17.40 -16.50 -19.77
N GLU A 161 -17.39 -16.53 -21.10
CA GLU A 161 -18.36 -15.81 -21.92
C GLU A 161 -19.78 -16.35 -21.67
N GLY A 162 -20.74 -15.44 -21.50
CA GLY A 162 -22.12 -15.74 -21.11
C GLY A 162 -22.30 -16.14 -19.65
N LYS A 163 -21.25 -16.11 -18.81
CA LYS A 163 -21.30 -16.48 -17.39
C LYS A 163 -21.47 -15.28 -16.47
N ARG A 164 -21.82 -15.53 -15.21
CA ARG A 164 -21.89 -14.53 -14.14
C ARG A 164 -20.49 -14.34 -13.59
N VAL A 165 -19.81 -13.30 -14.07
CA VAL A 165 -18.40 -13.05 -13.76
C VAL A 165 -18.27 -11.78 -12.92
N ASP A 166 -17.66 -11.92 -11.75
CA ASP A 166 -17.28 -10.76 -10.95
C ASP A 166 -15.96 -10.16 -11.47
N LEU A 167 -16.03 -8.91 -11.93
CA LEU A 167 -14.90 -8.14 -12.49
C LEU A 167 -14.16 -7.32 -11.42
N GLY A 168 -14.37 -7.62 -10.15
CA GLY A 168 -13.79 -6.89 -9.03
C GLY A 168 -14.56 -5.65 -8.60
N ASN A 169 -14.16 -5.07 -7.48
CA ASN A 169 -14.88 -3.95 -6.85
C ASN A 169 -14.85 -2.68 -7.73
N PRO A 170 -15.96 -1.93 -7.83
CA PRO A 170 -15.91 -0.57 -8.36
C PRO A 170 -14.88 0.26 -7.60
N GLY A 171 -13.96 0.91 -8.33
CA GLY A 171 -12.89 1.72 -7.71
C GLY A 171 -11.68 0.92 -7.19
N SER A 172 -11.56 -0.37 -7.47
CA SER A 172 -10.32 -1.13 -7.23
C SER A 172 -9.45 -1.17 -8.49
N GLY A 173 -8.15 -1.40 -8.35
CA GLY A 173 -7.32 -1.66 -9.53
C GLY A 173 -7.51 -3.08 -10.09
N GLU A 174 -8.04 -4.02 -9.31
CA GLU A 174 -8.55 -5.30 -9.83
C GLU A 174 -9.60 -5.09 -10.93
N ARG A 175 -10.49 -4.08 -10.78
CA ARG A 175 -11.43 -3.70 -11.85
C ARG A 175 -10.72 -3.12 -13.06
N VAL A 176 -9.64 -2.37 -12.87
CA VAL A 176 -8.84 -1.80 -13.97
C VAL A 176 -8.15 -2.91 -14.76
N THR A 177 -7.47 -3.83 -14.07
CA THR A 177 -6.76 -4.95 -14.69
C THR A 177 -7.72 -5.91 -15.40
N SER A 178 -8.86 -6.25 -14.79
CA SER A 178 -9.86 -7.12 -15.42
C SER A 178 -10.54 -6.44 -16.61
N GLN A 179 -10.81 -5.13 -16.56
CA GLN A 179 -11.33 -4.40 -17.72
C GLN A 179 -10.33 -4.40 -18.87
N ALA A 180 -9.03 -4.20 -18.61
CA ALA A 180 -7.99 -4.28 -19.63
C ALA A 180 -7.92 -5.67 -20.29
N LEU A 181 -8.13 -6.75 -19.51
CA LEU A 181 -8.27 -8.10 -20.05
C LEU A 181 -9.49 -8.20 -20.97
N LEU A 182 -10.66 -7.74 -20.53
CA LEU A 182 -11.88 -7.75 -21.34
C LEU A 182 -11.70 -7.00 -22.66
N ASP A 183 -11.10 -5.81 -22.61
CA ASP A 183 -10.82 -4.98 -23.78
C ASP A 183 -9.87 -5.71 -24.76
N ALA A 184 -8.82 -6.38 -24.25
CA ALA A 184 -7.90 -7.17 -25.06
C ALA A 184 -8.57 -8.40 -25.70
N MET A 185 -9.60 -8.95 -25.05
CA MET A 185 -10.40 -10.06 -25.57
C MET A 185 -11.53 -9.59 -26.51
N GLY A 186 -11.77 -8.27 -26.62
CA GLY A 186 -12.91 -7.72 -27.36
C GLY A 186 -14.25 -7.98 -26.71
N TRP A 187 -14.27 -8.26 -25.40
CA TRP A 187 -15.48 -8.50 -24.62
C TRP A 187 -16.07 -7.21 -24.08
N GLN A 188 -17.39 -7.18 -23.99
CA GLN A 188 -18.16 -6.08 -23.42
C GLN A 188 -19.02 -6.58 -22.25
N ALA A 189 -19.64 -5.67 -21.49
CA ALA A 189 -20.50 -6.07 -20.38
C ALA A 189 -21.62 -7.05 -20.79
N SER A 190 -22.17 -6.91 -22.00
CA SER A 190 -23.18 -7.81 -22.57
C SER A 190 -22.63 -9.18 -23.02
N SER A 191 -21.31 -9.37 -23.03
CA SER A 191 -20.69 -10.69 -23.18
C SER A 191 -20.88 -11.55 -21.93
N PHE A 192 -21.37 -10.99 -20.82
CA PHE A 192 -21.52 -11.68 -19.53
C PHE A 192 -22.97 -11.67 -19.06
N ALA A 193 -23.33 -12.67 -18.26
CA ALA A 193 -24.62 -12.69 -17.58
C ALA A 193 -24.61 -11.66 -16.43
N PRO A 194 -25.75 -11.01 -16.13
CA PRO A 194 -25.83 -10.04 -15.04
C PRO A 194 -25.46 -10.65 -13.69
N VAL A 195 -24.69 -9.89 -12.91
CA VAL A 195 -24.31 -10.23 -11.53
C VAL A 195 -25.11 -9.35 -10.57
N ILE A 196 -25.63 -9.95 -9.50
CA ILE A 196 -26.28 -9.20 -8.41
C ILE A 196 -25.17 -8.52 -7.60
N PRO A 197 -25.19 -7.19 -7.44
CA PRO A 197 -24.19 -6.50 -6.63
C PRO A 197 -24.21 -7.01 -5.18
N ALA A 198 -23.03 -7.32 -4.65
CA ALA A 198 -22.83 -7.73 -3.28
C ALA A 198 -21.89 -6.74 -2.56
N ALA A 199 -21.85 -6.80 -1.23
CA ALA A 199 -20.90 -6.00 -0.46
C ALA A 199 -19.46 -6.40 -0.80
N VAL A 200 -18.54 -5.44 -0.77
CA VAL A 200 -17.11 -5.60 -1.11
C VAL A 200 -16.48 -6.84 -0.46
N ASN A 201 -16.80 -7.09 0.81
CA ASN A 201 -16.22 -8.18 1.59
C ASN A 201 -16.91 -9.54 1.40
N SER A 202 -18.05 -9.60 0.73
CA SER A 202 -18.85 -10.82 0.55
C SER A 202 -19.08 -11.17 -0.92
N ARG A 203 -18.61 -10.36 -1.88
CA ARG A 203 -18.85 -10.60 -3.33
C ARG A 203 -18.40 -11.98 -3.78
N LEU A 204 -17.25 -12.44 -3.29
CA LEU A 204 -16.64 -13.70 -3.70
C LEU A 204 -17.35 -14.94 -3.13
N GLU A 205 -18.21 -14.78 -2.12
CA GLU A 205 -19.02 -15.89 -1.59
C GLU A 205 -19.99 -16.42 -2.65
N GLY A 206 -20.29 -15.63 -3.68
CA GLY A 206 -21.07 -16.09 -4.82
C GLY A 206 -20.49 -17.31 -5.54
N LEU A 207 -19.16 -17.50 -5.45
CA LEU A 207 -18.50 -18.70 -5.99
C LEU A 207 -18.87 -19.98 -5.22
N CYS A 208 -19.27 -19.83 -3.95
CA CYS A 208 -19.61 -20.89 -3.02
C CYS A 208 -21.09 -21.28 -3.12
N ASP A 209 -21.98 -20.29 -3.19
CA ASP A 209 -23.42 -20.48 -3.26
C ASP A 209 -23.98 -20.62 -4.68
N GLY A 210 -23.13 -20.42 -5.70
CA GLY A 210 -23.49 -20.56 -7.10
C GLY A 210 -24.22 -19.35 -7.68
N THR A 211 -24.18 -18.19 -7.03
CA THR A 211 -24.63 -16.91 -7.61
C THR A 211 -23.59 -16.28 -8.55
N LEU A 212 -22.32 -16.70 -8.45
CA LEU A 212 -21.24 -16.41 -9.40
C LEU A 212 -20.69 -17.69 -10.03
N ASP A 213 -20.39 -17.61 -11.32
CA ASP A 213 -19.72 -18.69 -12.04
C ASP A 213 -18.20 -18.50 -12.02
N ALA A 214 -17.73 -17.25 -12.06
CA ALA A 214 -16.33 -16.91 -11.94
C ALA A 214 -16.11 -15.54 -11.29
N ALA A 215 -14.89 -15.29 -10.83
CA ALA A 215 -14.46 -14.01 -10.31
C ALA A 215 -12.98 -13.75 -10.60
N PHE A 216 -12.65 -12.50 -10.89
CA PHE A 216 -11.28 -12.04 -10.94
C PHE A 216 -10.81 -11.56 -9.56
N VAL A 217 -9.57 -11.89 -9.25
CA VAL A 217 -8.82 -11.36 -8.11
C VAL A 217 -7.44 -10.93 -8.58
N VAL A 218 -7.01 -9.71 -8.27
CA VAL A 218 -5.61 -9.29 -8.51
C VAL A 218 -4.91 -9.19 -7.16
N ALA A 219 -3.93 -10.05 -6.91
CA ALA A 219 -3.24 -10.08 -5.63
C ALA A 219 -1.85 -10.75 -5.73
N GLY A 220 -1.00 -10.46 -4.74
CA GLY A 220 0.18 -11.28 -4.47
C GLY A 220 -0.18 -12.66 -3.94
N HIS A 221 0.72 -13.63 -4.15
CA HIS A 221 0.56 -15.01 -3.68
C HIS A 221 1.64 -15.40 -2.66
N PRO A 222 1.34 -16.25 -1.66
CA PRO A 222 0.01 -16.75 -1.32
C PRO A 222 -0.93 -15.66 -0.80
N ASN A 223 -2.23 -15.88 -0.96
CA ASN A 223 -3.31 -14.96 -0.60
C ASN A 223 -4.37 -15.70 0.22
N GLN A 224 -4.74 -15.14 1.38
CA GLN A 224 -5.68 -15.78 2.29
C GLN A 224 -7.08 -15.93 1.67
N GLY A 225 -7.64 -14.89 1.07
CA GLY A 225 -8.97 -14.94 0.44
C GLY A 225 -9.06 -16.00 -0.67
N ILE A 226 -8.03 -16.15 -1.50
CA ILE A 226 -7.98 -17.21 -2.52
C ILE A 226 -7.88 -18.60 -1.86
N GLY A 227 -7.08 -18.73 -0.79
CA GLY A 227 -6.97 -19.97 -0.02
C GLY A 227 -8.30 -20.40 0.60
N ASP A 228 -9.06 -19.46 1.13
CA ASP A 228 -10.37 -19.72 1.74
C ASP A 228 -11.39 -20.19 0.68
N LEU A 229 -11.42 -19.56 -0.50
CA LEU A 229 -12.34 -19.92 -1.59
C LEU A 229 -12.00 -21.27 -2.23
N THR A 230 -10.72 -21.55 -2.47
CA THR A 230 -10.25 -22.84 -3.00
C THR A 230 -10.43 -23.97 -1.98
N GLY A 231 -10.22 -23.69 -0.70
CA GLY A 231 -10.38 -24.64 0.40
C GLY A 231 -11.83 -24.98 0.73
N ARG A 232 -12.65 -23.96 1.05
CA ARG A 232 -14.04 -24.12 1.47
C ARG A 232 -14.98 -24.37 0.29
N CYS A 233 -14.85 -23.55 -0.75
CA CYS A 233 -15.80 -23.51 -1.86
C CYS A 233 -15.36 -24.33 -3.07
N LYS A 234 -14.17 -24.95 -2.98
CA LYS A 234 -13.56 -25.75 -4.05
C LYS A 234 -13.45 -24.98 -5.38
N ALA A 235 -13.32 -23.65 -5.29
CA ALA A 235 -13.07 -22.83 -6.46
C ALA A 235 -11.77 -23.28 -7.14
N ARG A 236 -11.73 -23.24 -8.46
CA ARG A 236 -10.59 -23.67 -9.28
C ARG A 236 -9.90 -22.45 -9.87
N ILE A 237 -8.57 -22.46 -9.92
CA ILE A 237 -7.79 -21.40 -10.55
C ILE A 237 -7.62 -21.75 -12.03
N ILE A 238 -8.06 -20.84 -12.91
CA ILE A 238 -8.06 -21.04 -14.36
C ILE A 238 -6.90 -20.24 -14.99
N PRO A 239 -6.12 -20.82 -15.91
CA PRO A 239 -5.07 -20.09 -16.63
C PRO A 239 -5.61 -18.91 -17.43
N ILE A 240 -4.83 -17.83 -17.48
CA ILE A 240 -5.07 -16.64 -18.31
C ILE A 240 -3.89 -16.51 -19.26
N GLU A 241 -4.04 -17.04 -20.46
CA GLU A 241 -2.99 -17.10 -21.47
C GLU A 241 -3.60 -17.01 -22.87
N GLY A 242 -2.76 -16.69 -23.87
CA GLY A 242 -3.18 -16.58 -25.26
C GLY A 242 -2.61 -15.35 -25.95
N GLU A 243 -2.71 -15.32 -27.27
CA GLU A 243 -2.11 -14.28 -28.12
C GLU A 243 -2.65 -12.87 -27.80
N GLN A 244 -3.91 -12.76 -27.37
CA GLN A 244 -4.53 -11.53 -26.90
C GLN A 244 -3.79 -10.97 -25.68
N ILE A 245 -3.41 -11.85 -24.74
CA ILE A 245 -2.66 -11.48 -23.54
C ILE A 245 -1.25 -11.04 -23.93
N ASP A 246 -0.59 -11.78 -24.82
CA ASP A 246 0.75 -11.42 -25.31
C ASP A 246 0.76 -10.03 -25.97
N ARG A 247 -0.28 -9.71 -26.76
CA ARG A 247 -0.46 -8.38 -27.35
C ARG A 247 -0.71 -7.31 -26.29
N LEU A 248 -1.57 -7.56 -25.31
CA LEU A 248 -1.80 -6.64 -24.18
C LEU A 248 -0.46 -6.31 -23.48
N LEU A 249 0.31 -7.32 -23.11
CA LEU A 249 1.57 -7.13 -22.40
C LEU A 249 2.62 -6.39 -23.25
N LYS A 250 2.64 -6.62 -24.57
CA LYS A 250 3.55 -5.93 -25.48
C LYS A 250 3.27 -4.43 -25.58
N HIS A 251 2.01 -4.01 -25.45
CA HIS A 251 1.60 -2.59 -25.57
C HIS A 251 1.58 -1.85 -24.23
N HIS A 252 1.61 -2.58 -23.11
CA HIS A 252 1.43 -2.02 -21.78
C HIS A 252 2.54 -2.50 -20.83
N THR A 253 3.58 -1.68 -20.69
CA THR A 253 4.82 -2.01 -19.95
C THR A 253 4.65 -2.22 -18.45
N TYR A 254 3.49 -1.84 -17.90
CA TYR A 254 3.10 -2.07 -16.51
C TYR A 254 2.46 -3.45 -16.27
N TYR A 255 2.21 -4.23 -17.32
CA TYR A 255 1.87 -5.65 -17.24
C TYR A 255 3.06 -6.53 -17.60
N GLN A 256 3.16 -7.69 -16.97
CA GLN A 256 4.19 -8.69 -17.26
C GLN A 256 3.63 -10.10 -17.13
N HIS A 257 4.23 -11.06 -17.84
CA HIS A 257 3.91 -12.46 -17.64
C HIS A 257 4.16 -12.88 -16.19
N SER A 258 3.29 -13.74 -15.67
CA SER A 258 3.35 -14.24 -14.31
C SER A 258 2.92 -15.70 -14.23
N ARG A 259 3.25 -16.33 -13.11
CA ARG A 259 2.86 -17.71 -12.82
C ARG A 259 2.50 -17.85 -11.36
N ILE A 260 1.31 -18.38 -11.09
CA ILE A 260 0.91 -18.81 -9.75
C ILE A 260 1.59 -20.15 -9.50
N GLY A 261 2.46 -20.21 -8.49
CA GLY A 261 3.26 -21.41 -8.17
C GLY A 261 2.38 -22.64 -7.86
N ALA A 262 2.87 -23.83 -8.18
CA ALA A 262 2.18 -25.09 -7.90
C ALA A 262 2.00 -25.32 -6.38
N ASN A 263 0.92 -26.02 -5.99
CA ASN A 263 0.65 -26.42 -4.61
C ASN A 263 0.52 -25.26 -3.61
N LEU A 264 0.17 -24.05 -4.09
CA LEU A 264 -0.12 -22.92 -3.21
C LEU A 264 -1.52 -23.00 -2.60
N TYR A 265 -2.45 -23.64 -3.33
CA TYR A 265 -3.85 -23.71 -2.96
C TYR A 265 -4.41 -25.14 -3.03
N PRO A 266 -5.39 -25.50 -2.18
CA PRO A 266 -6.10 -26.77 -2.30
C PRO A 266 -6.68 -26.98 -3.70
N GLY A 267 -6.46 -28.16 -4.28
CA GLY A 267 -6.95 -28.49 -5.63
C GLY A 267 -6.14 -27.89 -6.78
N GLN A 268 -4.98 -27.27 -6.51
CA GLN A 268 -4.10 -26.67 -7.52
C GLN A 268 -2.70 -27.34 -7.52
N PRO A 269 -2.56 -28.56 -8.09
CA PRO A 269 -1.31 -29.32 -8.05
C PRO A 269 -0.24 -28.80 -9.03
N THR A 270 -0.65 -28.05 -10.06
CA THR A 270 0.22 -27.52 -11.11
C THR A 270 0.24 -25.99 -11.06
N SER A 271 1.35 -25.40 -11.51
CA SER A 271 1.45 -23.95 -11.64
C SER A 271 0.48 -23.43 -12.71
N VAL A 272 -0.09 -22.24 -12.50
CA VAL A 272 -1.05 -21.62 -13.43
C VAL A 272 -0.44 -20.37 -14.09
N SER A 273 -0.44 -20.32 -15.42
CA SER A 273 0.00 -19.16 -16.20
C SER A 273 -0.99 -18.00 -16.10
N THR A 274 -0.48 -16.77 -15.99
CA THR A 274 -1.27 -15.54 -16.03
C THR A 274 -0.38 -14.33 -16.37
N PHE A 275 -0.88 -13.12 -16.19
CA PHE A 275 -0.11 -11.89 -16.15
C PHE A 275 -0.30 -11.16 -14.82
N ALA A 276 0.57 -10.21 -14.54
CA ALA A 276 0.60 -9.49 -13.28
C ALA A 276 0.90 -8.00 -13.47
N VAL A 277 0.49 -7.24 -12.47
CA VAL A 277 0.99 -5.89 -12.18
C VAL A 277 1.99 -5.95 -11.02
N THR A 278 2.51 -4.81 -10.61
CA THR A 278 3.32 -4.67 -9.40
C THR A 278 2.61 -3.79 -8.38
N ALA A 279 2.63 -4.17 -7.11
CA ALA A 279 2.20 -3.31 -6.02
C ALA A 279 3.25 -2.22 -5.78
N GLU A 280 2.85 -0.97 -5.66
CA GLU A 280 3.75 0.17 -5.42
C GLU A 280 3.33 0.95 -4.18
N LEU A 281 4.31 1.38 -3.38
CA LEU A 281 4.12 2.37 -2.33
C LEU A 281 4.28 3.77 -2.93
N ILE A 282 3.19 4.52 -2.94
CA ILE A 282 3.07 5.83 -3.59
C ILE A 282 2.84 6.91 -2.54
N ALA A 283 3.42 8.09 -2.77
CA ALA A 283 3.15 9.32 -2.04
C ALA A 283 2.82 10.45 -3.02
N LEU A 284 2.46 11.63 -2.49
CA LEU A 284 2.52 12.87 -3.26
C LEU A 284 3.88 13.53 -3.10
N ASP A 285 4.23 14.37 -4.08
CA ASP A 285 5.39 15.27 -4.05
C ASP A 285 5.45 16.21 -2.83
N SER A 286 4.30 16.49 -2.22
CA SER A 286 4.19 17.36 -1.06
C SER A 286 4.50 16.66 0.27
N LEU A 287 4.72 15.34 0.28
CA LEU A 287 5.11 14.65 1.50
C LEU A 287 6.53 15.08 1.89
N PRO A 288 6.79 15.59 3.11
CA PRO A 288 8.10 16.10 3.47
C PRO A 288 9.22 15.08 3.23
N GLU A 289 10.33 15.52 2.62
CA GLU A 289 11.45 14.64 2.28
C GLU A 289 12.01 13.90 3.50
N ALA A 290 12.01 14.52 4.67
CA ALA A 290 12.49 13.90 5.91
C ALA A 290 11.64 12.67 6.32
N GLU A 291 10.33 12.72 6.08
CA GLU A 291 9.41 11.61 6.37
C GLU A 291 9.65 10.48 5.37
N VAL A 292 9.76 10.81 4.07
CA VAL A 292 10.07 9.82 3.03
C VAL A 292 11.45 9.18 3.23
N ARG A 293 12.45 9.97 3.62
CA ARG A 293 13.80 9.48 3.92
C ARG A 293 13.78 8.52 5.11
N THR A 294 12.97 8.80 6.12
CA THR A 294 12.76 7.87 7.24
C THR A 294 12.13 6.56 6.77
N VAL A 295 11.09 6.62 5.92
CA VAL A 295 10.47 5.42 5.33
C VAL A 295 11.49 4.61 4.54
N ARG A 296 12.28 5.27 3.70
CA ARG A 296 13.36 4.66 2.94
C ARG A 296 14.35 3.95 3.84
N ASP A 297 14.97 4.69 4.77
CA ASP A 297 16.09 4.22 5.59
C ASP A 297 15.68 3.03 6.44
N VAL A 298 14.48 3.07 7.04
CA VAL A 298 13.97 1.96 7.85
C VAL A 298 13.74 0.72 7.00
N LEU A 299 13.10 0.84 5.83
CA LEU A 299 12.79 -0.32 4.99
C LEU A 299 14.04 -0.91 4.34
N THR A 300 14.98 -0.09 3.87
CA THR A 300 16.23 -0.59 3.26
C THR A 300 17.14 -1.23 4.30
N ALA A 301 17.36 -0.60 5.45
CA ALA A 301 18.21 -1.15 6.51
C ALA A 301 17.65 -2.46 7.10
N ARG A 302 16.32 -2.62 7.06
CA ARG A 302 15.62 -3.76 7.66
C ARG A 302 14.96 -4.67 6.63
N LEU A 303 15.42 -4.65 5.38
CA LEU A 303 14.84 -5.41 4.29
C LEU A 303 14.65 -6.90 4.64
N LYS A 304 15.68 -7.54 5.22
CA LYS A 304 15.60 -8.96 5.64
C LYS A 304 14.48 -9.22 6.65
N GLN A 305 14.20 -8.26 7.53
CA GLN A 305 13.09 -8.39 8.48
C GLN A 305 11.76 -8.13 7.78
N PHE A 306 11.69 -7.10 6.93
CA PHE A 306 10.51 -6.75 6.15
C PHE A 306 10.00 -7.94 5.33
N THR A 307 10.88 -8.61 4.58
CA THR A 307 10.50 -9.74 3.73
C THR A 307 9.99 -10.95 4.50
N ARG A 308 10.30 -11.08 5.79
CA ARG A 308 9.78 -12.16 6.67
C ARG A 308 8.42 -11.86 7.28
N LEU A 309 7.91 -10.63 7.18
CA LEU A 309 6.64 -10.25 7.80
C LEU A 309 5.43 -10.74 6.99
N HIS A 310 5.61 -11.10 5.71
CA HIS A 310 4.58 -11.72 4.90
C HIS A 310 5.18 -12.55 3.74
N PRO A 311 4.67 -13.76 3.44
CA PRO A 311 5.24 -14.62 2.39
C PRO A 311 5.35 -13.97 1.01
N ALA A 312 4.36 -13.17 0.60
CA ALA A 312 4.39 -12.44 -0.68
C ALA A 312 5.56 -11.44 -0.79
N LEU A 313 6.15 -11.02 0.33
CA LEU A 313 7.32 -10.13 0.36
C LEU A 313 8.65 -10.88 0.27
N THR A 314 8.65 -12.22 0.38
CA THR A 314 9.87 -13.05 0.34
C THR A 314 10.75 -12.79 -0.89
N PRO A 315 10.21 -12.61 -2.11
CA PRO A 315 11.03 -12.38 -3.30
C PRO A 315 11.64 -10.98 -3.40
N LEU A 316 11.31 -10.07 -2.48
CA LEU A 316 11.79 -8.69 -2.56
C LEU A 316 13.30 -8.59 -2.36
N THR A 317 13.94 -7.83 -3.25
CA THR A 317 15.33 -7.41 -3.15
C THR A 317 15.38 -5.89 -3.14
N GLN A 318 16.50 -5.32 -2.70
CA GLN A 318 16.67 -3.87 -2.74
C GLN A 318 16.57 -3.35 -4.18
N ASP A 319 17.17 -4.05 -5.14
CA ASP A 319 17.12 -3.69 -6.56
C ASP A 319 15.70 -3.75 -7.11
N SER A 320 14.90 -4.78 -6.77
CA SER A 320 13.52 -4.86 -7.24
C SER A 320 12.64 -3.77 -6.62
N MET A 321 12.89 -3.42 -5.36
CA MET A 321 12.19 -2.32 -4.69
C MET A 321 12.49 -0.95 -5.29
N LEU A 322 13.71 -0.78 -5.81
CA LEU A 322 14.19 0.47 -6.41
C LEU A 322 14.12 0.50 -7.94
N ALA A 323 13.57 -0.54 -8.56
CA ALA A 323 13.39 -0.62 -10.01
C ALA A 323 12.57 0.56 -10.55
N ALA A 324 12.75 0.87 -11.83
CA ALA A 324 12.04 1.95 -12.50
C ALA A 324 10.51 1.80 -12.37
N ALA A 325 9.84 2.92 -12.16
CA ALA A 325 8.39 3.06 -12.08
C ALA A 325 7.92 4.10 -13.11
N ASP A 326 6.63 4.11 -13.41
CA ASP A 326 6.04 5.00 -14.42
C ASP A 326 5.93 6.46 -13.95
N VAL A 327 6.04 6.70 -12.64
CA VAL A 327 6.07 8.04 -12.03
C VAL A 327 7.45 8.33 -11.43
N PRO A 328 7.85 9.61 -11.34
CA PRO A 328 9.12 9.98 -10.74
C PRO A 328 9.24 9.45 -9.31
N ARG A 329 10.47 9.11 -8.94
CA ARG A 329 10.80 8.77 -7.55
C ARG A 329 10.62 10.02 -6.67
N HIS A 330 10.18 9.84 -5.43
CA HIS A 330 10.09 10.95 -4.48
C HIS A 330 11.50 11.49 -4.15
N PRO A 331 11.74 12.83 -4.06
CA PRO A 331 13.08 13.38 -3.77
C PRO A 331 13.70 12.84 -2.47
N GLY A 332 12.90 12.68 -1.41
CA GLY A 332 13.34 12.05 -0.16
C GLY A 332 13.82 10.59 -0.28
N MET A 333 13.61 9.92 -1.41
CA MET A 333 14.18 8.59 -1.67
C MET A 333 15.61 8.65 -2.20
N GLU A 334 16.00 9.77 -2.78
CA GLU A 334 17.37 10.00 -3.26
C GLU A 334 18.30 10.17 -2.06
N ASP A 335 19.49 9.58 -2.16
CA ASP A 335 20.52 9.83 -1.15
C ASP A 335 20.78 11.32 -1.11
N ALA A 336 20.64 11.90 0.09
CA ALA A 336 21.09 13.25 0.29
C ALA A 336 22.57 13.26 -0.09
N ALA A 337 22.93 13.99 -1.15
CA ALA A 337 24.28 14.52 -1.21
C ALA A 337 24.42 15.32 0.09
N LEU A 338 25.10 14.73 1.08
CA LEU A 338 25.54 15.49 2.23
C LEU A 338 26.28 16.68 1.63
N PRO A 339 25.91 17.94 1.91
CA PRO A 339 26.83 19.01 1.61
C PRO A 339 28.10 18.66 2.38
N LEU A 340 29.12 18.20 1.66
CA LEU A 340 30.45 18.05 2.22
C LEU A 340 30.75 19.42 2.81
N PRO A 341 31.11 19.54 4.11
CA PRO A 341 31.69 20.77 4.57
C PRO A 341 32.89 21.00 3.65
N SER A 342 32.82 22.07 2.84
CA SER A 342 33.97 22.52 2.08
C SER A 342 35.07 22.75 3.11
N LEU A 343 36.05 21.85 3.15
CA LEU A 343 37.26 22.03 3.92
C LEU A 343 37.97 23.22 3.28
N THR A 344 37.64 24.43 3.72
CA THR A 344 38.45 25.59 3.43
C THR A 344 39.78 25.43 4.19
N PRO A 345 40.90 25.89 3.64
CA PRO A 345 42.21 25.76 4.29
C PRO A 345 42.28 26.29 5.74
N GLU A 346 41.34 27.14 6.15
CA GLU A 346 41.21 27.66 7.51
C GLU A 346 40.87 26.57 8.54
N SER A 347 40.17 25.48 8.19
CA SER A 347 39.84 24.43 9.16
C SER A 347 41.02 23.52 9.51
N LEU A 348 42.16 23.64 8.81
CA LEU A 348 43.38 22.87 9.07
C LEU A 348 44.39 23.62 9.94
N THR A 349 44.19 24.92 10.19
CA THR A 349 45.18 25.76 10.92
C THR A 349 44.82 26.02 12.38
N ALA A 350 43.59 25.72 12.81
CA ALA A 350 43.14 26.02 14.17
C ALA A 350 43.53 24.97 15.25
N SER A 351 44.12 23.82 14.90
CA SER A 351 44.44 22.75 15.87
C SER A 351 45.94 22.48 16.08
N ALA A 352 46.84 23.34 15.60
CA ALA A 352 48.29 23.11 15.69
C ALA A 352 49.04 24.09 16.61
N THR A 353 48.37 24.74 17.56
CA THR A 353 49.03 25.66 18.51
C THR A 353 48.66 25.36 19.95
N GLU A 354 48.88 24.11 20.38
CA GLU A 354 49.01 23.77 21.80
C GLU A 354 49.62 22.38 21.93
N VAL A 355 50.94 22.26 21.89
CA VAL A 355 51.79 21.46 22.82
C VAL A 355 53.23 21.91 22.59
N SER A 356 53.81 22.59 23.57
CA SER A 356 55.22 22.94 23.64
C SER A 356 55.95 22.01 24.62
N ALA A 357 57.11 21.52 24.15
CA ALA A 357 58.30 21.10 24.88
C ALA A 357 58.35 19.71 25.59
N ALA A 358 59.02 18.76 24.92
CA ALA A 358 60.17 18.03 25.48
C ALA A 358 60.96 17.34 24.34
N THR A 359 62.29 17.55 24.29
CA THR A 359 63.25 17.06 23.26
C THR A 359 64.02 15.81 23.78
N PRO A 360 64.96 15.16 23.02
CA PRO A 360 64.75 13.80 22.49
C PRO A 360 65.86 12.79 22.88
N ALA A 361 65.73 11.53 22.46
CA ALA A 361 66.88 10.64 22.25
C ALA A 361 66.61 9.59 21.14
N MET A 362 67.63 9.43 20.30
CA MET A 362 67.84 8.51 19.16
C MET A 362 67.73 7.01 19.51
N GLU A 363 67.36 6.14 18.55
CA GLU A 363 68.29 5.29 17.79
C GLU A 363 67.60 4.52 16.64
N ALA A 364 68.43 3.95 15.76
CA ALA A 364 68.17 3.74 14.33
C ALA A 364 68.08 2.26 13.90
N ALA A 365 67.87 2.10 12.57
CA ALA A 365 68.21 0.97 11.68
C ALA A 365 67.17 -0.14 11.50
N SER A 366 67.04 -0.82 10.35
CA SER A 366 67.44 -0.65 8.94
C SER A 366 67.10 -1.97 8.22
N ALA A 367 66.52 -1.91 7.00
CA ALA A 367 66.67 -2.85 5.85
C ALA A 367 66.31 -4.35 6.04
N ALA A 368 65.99 -5.18 5.04
CA ALA A 368 65.58 -5.12 3.64
C ALA A 368 65.44 -6.59 3.16
N HIS A 369 64.69 -6.83 2.06
CA HIS A 369 64.87 -7.92 1.08
C HIS A 369 64.57 -9.37 1.55
N ALA A 370 64.10 -10.34 0.75
CA ALA A 370 63.86 -10.47 -0.69
C ALA A 370 62.91 -11.65 -0.97
N SER A 371 62.46 -11.68 -2.22
CA SER A 371 61.55 -12.55 -2.97
C SER A 371 61.90 -14.04 -3.11
N SER A 372 60.90 -14.87 -3.47
CA SER A 372 60.81 -15.85 -4.59
C SER A 372 59.63 -16.83 -4.30
N GLU A 373 58.52 -16.94 -5.06
CA GLU A 373 58.31 -17.60 -6.37
C GLU A 373 58.82 -19.07 -6.40
N VAL A 374 58.21 -20.16 -6.91
CA VAL A 374 57.11 -20.54 -7.85
C VAL A 374 56.80 -22.05 -7.53
N THR A 375 55.62 -22.68 -7.63
CA THR A 375 55.11 -23.47 -8.79
C THR A 375 54.20 -24.63 -8.30
N ALA A 376 53.15 -24.95 -9.05
CA ALA A 376 52.37 -26.21 -9.04
C ALA A 376 52.20 -26.69 -10.51
N PRO A 377 51.56 -27.82 -10.86
CA PRO A 377 51.36 -29.15 -10.26
C PRO A 377 51.88 -30.28 -11.23
N PRO A 378 51.43 -31.56 -11.17
CA PRO A 378 50.35 -32.00 -12.09
C PRO A 378 49.44 -33.17 -11.60
N VAL A 379 48.58 -33.63 -12.53
CA VAL A 379 47.33 -34.44 -12.50
C VAL A 379 47.54 -35.97 -12.64
N GLY A 380 46.59 -36.80 -12.17
CA GLY A 380 46.31 -38.13 -12.80
C GLY A 380 45.58 -39.24 -12.00
N THR A 381 44.24 -39.33 -12.15
CA THR A 381 43.33 -40.52 -12.31
C THR A 381 43.43 -41.84 -11.49
N SER A 382 42.29 -42.28 -10.89
CA SER A 382 41.55 -43.55 -11.15
C SER A 382 40.37 -43.77 -10.17
N ALA A 383 39.30 -44.45 -10.63
CA ALA A 383 38.00 -44.71 -9.97
C ALA A 383 37.93 -46.16 -9.37
N PRO A 384 36.74 -46.72 -9.04
CA PRO A 384 35.67 -46.41 -8.06
C PRO A 384 35.53 -47.54 -6.98
N VAL A 385 34.60 -47.48 -6.01
CA VAL A 385 33.90 -48.66 -5.38
C VAL A 385 32.90 -48.29 -4.25
N ALA A 386 31.77 -49.01 -4.28
CA ALA A 386 30.82 -49.48 -3.24
C ALA A 386 29.88 -48.55 -2.41
N THR A 387 28.60 -48.86 -2.62
CA THR A 387 27.37 -48.76 -1.80
C THR A 387 27.40 -49.48 -0.44
N GLN A 388 26.56 -49.00 0.52
CA GLN A 388 25.60 -49.73 1.42
C GLN A 388 25.31 -48.89 2.71
N PRO A 389 24.26 -49.18 3.52
CA PRO A 389 23.19 -48.22 3.87
C PRO A 389 23.05 -47.93 5.38
N VAL A 390 22.21 -46.96 5.75
CA VAL A 390 21.77 -46.71 7.15
C VAL A 390 20.32 -46.18 7.12
N VAL A 391 19.29 -47.00 7.40
CA VAL A 391 18.67 -47.34 8.71
C VAL A 391 17.89 -46.17 9.35
N VAL A 392 16.56 -46.33 9.43
CA VAL A 392 15.57 -45.58 10.23
C VAL A 392 15.39 -46.30 11.58
N PRO A 393 15.20 -45.60 12.72
CA PRO A 393 13.94 -45.73 13.51
C PRO A 393 13.64 -44.47 14.40
N PRO A 394 12.67 -44.50 15.35
CA PRO A 394 11.24 -44.56 15.13
C PRO A 394 10.44 -43.45 15.87
N THR A 395 9.14 -43.44 15.61
CA THR A 395 8.03 -42.78 16.31
C THR A 395 7.99 -43.06 17.82
N SER A 396 7.51 -42.08 18.60
CA SER A 396 6.92 -42.33 19.92
C SER A 396 5.61 -41.55 20.08
N ALA A 397 4.69 -42.19 20.79
CA ALA A 397 3.26 -41.92 20.86
C ALA A 397 2.86 -41.17 22.14
N ALA A 398 1.68 -40.55 22.05
CA ALA A 398 0.61 -40.47 23.05
C ALA A 398 0.92 -40.01 24.50
N MET A 399 0.21 -38.95 24.91
CA MET A 399 -0.41 -38.91 26.24
C MET A 399 -1.84 -38.37 26.16
N ALA A 400 -2.68 -38.95 27.02
CA ALA A 400 -4.12 -39.05 26.94
C ALA A 400 -4.90 -37.90 27.63
N THR A 401 -6.15 -37.80 27.19
CA THR A 401 -7.39 -37.20 27.73
C THR A 401 -7.61 -37.35 29.25
N GLN A 402 -8.24 -36.43 30.00
CA GLN A 402 -9.69 -36.12 30.16
C GLN A 402 -9.90 -35.14 31.35
N PRO A 403 -11.11 -34.72 31.81
CA PRO A 403 -12.37 -34.32 31.14
C PRO A 403 -12.90 -32.95 31.65
N GLY A 404 -14.00 -32.45 31.05
CA GLY A 404 -14.42 -31.04 31.12
C GLY A 404 -15.41 -30.61 32.21
N VAL A 405 -15.89 -29.36 32.04
CA VAL A 405 -17.12 -28.81 32.64
C VAL A 405 -17.75 -27.84 31.64
N ALA A 406 -19.03 -28.03 31.38
CA ALA A 406 -19.88 -27.18 30.54
C ALA A 406 -20.70 -26.21 31.41
N ALA A 407 -20.90 -24.97 30.94
CA ALA A 407 -21.97 -24.04 31.34
C ALA A 407 -22.05 -22.85 30.33
N PRO A 408 -23.20 -22.16 30.17
CA PRO A 408 -23.84 -21.89 28.86
C PRO A 408 -23.68 -20.46 28.32
N PRO A 409 -24.09 -20.18 27.06
CA PRO A 409 -24.21 -18.81 26.55
C PRO A 409 -25.52 -18.15 27.02
N SER A 410 -25.39 -16.95 27.57
CA SER A 410 -26.51 -16.10 27.97
C SER A 410 -27.23 -15.52 26.75
N ALA A 411 -28.56 -15.63 26.77
CA ALA A 411 -29.47 -14.97 25.85
C ALA A 411 -29.36 -13.44 25.97
N ALA A 412 -29.25 -12.76 24.83
CA ALA A 412 -29.53 -11.33 24.72
C ALA A 412 -30.76 -11.16 23.83
N THR A 413 -31.86 -10.84 24.51
CA THR A 413 -33.20 -10.59 23.99
C THR A 413 -33.21 -9.39 23.05
N ALA A 414 -33.87 -9.56 21.91
CA ALA A 414 -34.25 -8.50 21.00
C ALA A 414 -35.13 -7.46 21.72
N THR A 415 -34.77 -6.19 21.63
CA THR A 415 -35.72 -5.08 21.81
C THR A 415 -35.79 -4.33 20.50
N GLN A 416 -36.95 -4.42 19.84
CA GLN A 416 -37.30 -3.65 18.66
C GLN A 416 -37.40 -2.16 19.04
N ALA A 417 -36.64 -1.31 18.34
CA ALA A 417 -36.91 0.12 18.26
C ALA A 417 -37.30 0.42 16.81
N THR A 418 -38.59 0.68 16.63
CA THR A 418 -39.21 1.09 15.37
C THR A 418 -38.70 2.49 14.99
N VAL A 419 -38.01 2.61 13.86
CA VAL A 419 -37.77 3.91 13.21
C VAL A 419 -38.41 3.86 11.83
N THR A 420 -39.52 4.58 11.70
CA THR A 420 -40.25 4.82 10.46
C THR A 420 -39.49 5.86 9.63
N MET A 421 -39.14 5.53 8.39
CA MET A 421 -38.72 6.50 7.37
C MET A 421 -39.71 6.44 6.20
N PRO A 422 -40.13 7.58 5.63
CA PRO A 422 -41.14 7.61 4.58
C PRO A 422 -40.55 7.32 3.20
N ALA A 423 -41.34 6.62 2.39
CA ALA A 423 -41.12 6.41 0.97
C ALA A 423 -41.27 7.72 0.19
N SER A 424 -40.39 7.97 -0.78
CA SER A 424 -40.64 8.94 -1.85
C SER A 424 -40.62 8.24 -3.19
N ALA A 425 -41.65 8.55 -3.97
CA ALA A 425 -42.19 7.78 -5.08
C ALA A 425 -41.49 8.04 -6.42
N ALA A 426 -41.74 7.08 -7.31
CA ALA A 426 -41.44 7.07 -8.73
C ALA A 426 -41.99 8.29 -9.48
N VAL A 427 -41.29 8.68 -10.54
CA VAL A 427 -41.80 9.58 -11.58
C VAL A 427 -41.60 8.89 -12.94
N SER A 428 -42.70 8.76 -13.67
CA SER A 428 -42.73 8.54 -15.12
C SER A 428 -43.79 9.49 -15.73
N PRO A 429 -43.73 9.79 -17.03
CA PRO A 429 -44.07 11.11 -17.57
C PRO A 429 -45.48 11.19 -18.16
N ALA A 430 -45.99 12.42 -18.32
CA ALA A 430 -47.15 12.70 -19.17
C ALA A 430 -47.04 14.11 -19.78
N ALA A 431 -47.59 14.21 -20.99
CA ALA A 431 -47.47 15.33 -21.92
C ALA A 431 -48.79 16.12 -22.05
N VAL A 432 -48.69 17.30 -22.71
CA VAL A 432 -49.72 18.04 -23.48
C VAL A 432 -50.84 18.76 -22.69
N ALA A 433 -50.89 20.11 -22.78
CA ALA A 433 -51.93 20.88 -23.51
C ALA A 433 -52.10 22.35 -23.06
N THR A 434 -51.97 23.26 -24.04
CA THR A 434 -52.84 24.44 -24.36
C THR A 434 -52.97 25.68 -23.46
N GLY A 435 -52.81 26.84 -24.15
CA GLY A 435 -53.51 28.11 -23.91
C GLY A 435 -52.74 29.14 -23.09
N ALA A 436 -52.62 30.44 -23.37
CA ALA A 436 -52.80 31.35 -24.51
C ALA A 436 -52.79 32.79 -23.92
N THR A 437 -52.31 33.76 -24.70
CA THR A 437 -52.59 35.23 -24.67
C THR A 437 -51.63 36.24 -23.99
N SER A 438 -51.17 37.17 -24.86
CA SER A 438 -50.88 38.62 -24.70
C SER A 438 -49.63 39.03 -23.90
N ASP A 439 -48.83 40.05 -24.27
CA ASP A 439 -48.81 40.97 -25.42
C ASP A 439 -47.49 41.77 -25.40
N THR A 440 -46.94 42.07 -26.60
CA THR A 440 -46.06 43.23 -26.95
C THR A 440 -44.70 43.41 -26.23
N LYS A 441 -43.57 43.86 -26.82
CA LYS A 441 -43.30 44.80 -27.92
C LYS A 441 -41.79 44.80 -28.29
N GLY A 442 -41.44 44.85 -29.59
CA GLY A 442 -40.20 45.41 -30.19
C GLY A 442 -38.91 44.56 -30.08
N GLY A 443 -38.09 44.33 -31.11
CA GLY A 443 -38.05 44.77 -32.51
C GLY A 443 -37.07 43.88 -33.30
N SER A 444 -37.27 43.83 -34.61
CA SER A 444 -36.58 43.03 -35.65
C SER A 444 -35.75 43.99 -36.55
N PRO A 445 -35.12 43.58 -37.67
CA PRO A 445 -34.21 42.45 -37.95
C PRO A 445 -33.05 42.84 -38.92
N SER A 446 -32.18 41.88 -39.27
CA SER A 446 -31.65 41.67 -40.64
C SER A 446 -31.10 40.23 -40.71
N ALA A 447 -31.68 39.23 -41.39
CA ALA A 447 -31.90 39.01 -42.84
C ALA A 447 -30.56 38.96 -43.62
N ALA A 448 -30.24 38.00 -44.51
CA ALA A 448 -30.94 36.84 -45.10
C ALA A 448 -29.96 35.98 -45.95
N GLY A 449 -30.42 34.78 -46.39
CA GLY A 449 -29.93 34.03 -47.57
C GLY A 449 -29.73 32.52 -47.28
N SER A 450 -30.70 31.60 -47.49
CA SER A 450 -31.16 30.97 -48.76
C SER A 450 -30.01 30.21 -49.46
N THR A 451 -30.03 28.91 -49.80
CA THR A 451 -31.04 28.08 -50.52
C THR A 451 -30.81 26.56 -50.32
N ASN A 452 -31.87 25.78 -50.56
CA ASN A 452 -31.90 24.30 -50.75
C ASN A 452 -31.18 23.83 -52.04
N ASP A 453 -30.63 22.62 -52.03
CA ASP A 453 -30.78 21.55 -53.07
C ASP A 453 -30.08 20.25 -52.57
N ALA A 454 -30.79 19.14 -52.33
CA ALA A 454 -31.11 18.04 -53.25
C ALA A 454 -29.99 16.97 -53.46
N SER A 455 -30.31 15.77 -52.94
CA SER A 455 -30.24 14.46 -53.62
C SER A 455 -28.90 13.83 -54.07
N GLN A 456 -28.56 12.77 -53.32
CA GLN A 456 -28.14 11.41 -53.74
C GLN A 456 -26.65 10.96 -53.75
N PRO A 457 -26.41 9.65 -53.46
CA PRO A 457 -25.12 9.07 -53.02
C PRO A 457 -24.49 8.09 -54.03
N LEU A 458 -23.23 7.65 -53.81
CA LEU A 458 -22.58 6.35 -54.17
C LEU A 458 -21.03 6.52 -54.25
N PRO A 459 -20.18 5.45 -54.26
CA PRO A 459 -20.42 4.03 -54.00
C PRO A 459 -19.42 3.37 -53.02
N ALA A 460 -19.73 2.13 -52.66
CA ALA A 460 -18.88 1.18 -51.93
C ALA A 460 -18.13 0.20 -52.88
N ALA A 461 -17.08 -0.43 -52.30
CA ALA A 461 -16.42 -1.71 -52.66
C ALA A 461 -15.32 -1.66 -53.76
N PRO A 462 -14.29 -2.56 -53.76
CA PRO A 462 -14.41 -3.98 -53.40
C PRO A 462 -13.30 -4.65 -52.57
N SER A 463 -13.72 -5.81 -52.04
CA SER A 463 -13.01 -6.90 -51.39
C SER A 463 -11.83 -7.47 -52.19
N ALA A 464 -10.75 -7.85 -51.50
CA ALA A 464 -9.65 -8.62 -52.06
C ALA A 464 -9.54 -9.99 -51.37
N SER A 465 -9.55 -11.01 -52.21
CA SER A 465 -9.50 -12.44 -51.90
C SER A 465 -8.08 -12.95 -51.68
N ILE A 466 -7.95 -13.94 -50.80
CA ILE A 466 -6.78 -14.79 -50.56
C ILE A 466 -6.46 -15.66 -51.79
N PRO A 467 -5.18 -16.00 -52.04
CA PRO A 467 -4.84 -17.28 -52.64
C PRO A 467 -4.00 -18.16 -51.72
N THR A 468 -4.40 -19.42 -51.69
CA THR A 468 -3.70 -20.60 -51.18
C THR A 468 -2.44 -20.87 -52.03
N GLN A 469 -1.30 -21.08 -51.37
CA GLN A 469 -0.34 -22.13 -51.71
C GLN A 469 0.54 -22.44 -50.49
#